data_AF-A0A2V9EXV1-F1
#
_entry.id   AF-A0A2V9EXV1-F1
#
_cell.length_a   1.000
_cell.length_b   1.000
_cell.length_c   1.000
_cell.angle_alpha   90.00
_cell.angle_beta   90.00
_cell.angle_gamma   90.00
#
_symmetry.space_group_name_H-M   'P 1'
#
loop_
_entity.id
_entity.type
_entity.pdbx_description
1 polymer ?
#
loop_
_entity_poly.entity_id
_entity_poly.type
_entity_poly.pdbx_seq_one_letter_code
_entity_poly.pdbx_strand_id
1 'polypeptide(L)'
;MINVNALHGNSYLEFRGLNFDGRGLAGNAFACNNSHHLRYIGNTVFNVQGSGIGAVQCDYLTSDHNIVYHSGYSGTLANWTSGISYNQIKAFDCNDGLHNVISNNIVVGQYDNSPNHSDGNAFILDIDATPSGCAGTAAPYEPAALIVNNVAYGNGGRCAEALQVSFFWMMANNTCFKNNLDNVNANQANAASLDSNTASNGYFANNISVSWQASNPPYDQRNANVNIQYFANLAWGAPRFADPSGADFCAKSPQFIKADPTTVAPPYFDPSASGQYATAEPPFLLRNGLALQPGSPARCRGVDPTTLPGVPAQIAADMKNPSNVYFIYRNLNGNARPCMGSCWDLGAYQH
;
A
#
# COMPACT_ATOMS: atom_id res chain seq x y z
N MET A 1 3.61 -22.74 -1.41
CA MET A 1 4.50 -21.77 -0.76
C MET A 1 5.85 -21.87 -1.44
N ILE A 2 6.36 -20.74 -1.93
CA ILE A 2 7.77 -20.60 -2.34
C ILE A 2 8.44 -19.78 -1.23
N ASN A 3 9.38 -20.40 -0.52
CA ASN A 3 10.09 -19.78 0.59
C ASN A 3 11.56 -19.58 0.20
N VAL A 4 12.00 -18.32 0.19
CA VAL A 4 13.41 -17.97 0.00
C VAL A 4 14.01 -17.68 1.37
N ASN A 5 14.81 -18.63 1.87
CA ASN A 5 15.57 -18.51 3.10
C ASN A 5 17.06 -18.71 2.76
N ALA A 6 17.72 -17.64 2.36
CA ALA A 6 19.15 -17.66 2.08
C ALA A 6 19.89 -17.46 3.41
N LEU A 7 20.52 -18.53 3.92
CA LEU A 7 21.26 -18.46 5.19
C LEU A 7 22.39 -17.43 5.14
N HIS A 8 23.03 -17.24 3.99
CA HIS A 8 23.87 -16.09 3.63
C HIS A 8 24.02 -16.07 2.10
N GLY A 9 23.71 -14.96 1.42
CA GLY A 9 23.99 -14.78 -0.01
C GLY A 9 22.97 -13.94 -0.77
N ASN A 10 23.42 -13.35 -1.87
CA ASN A 10 22.57 -12.54 -2.75
C ASN A 10 21.43 -13.39 -3.34
N SER A 11 20.18 -12.98 -3.15
CA SER A 11 19.03 -13.64 -3.77
C SER A 11 18.48 -12.79 -4.92
N TYR A 12 19.18 -12.76 -6.05
CA TYR A 12 18.67 -12.14 -7.29
C TYR A 12 17.63 -13.05 -7.96
N LEU A 13 16.49 -13.27 -7.30
CA LEU A 13 15.42 -14.11 -7.82
C LEU A 13 14.23 -13.27 -8.26
N GLU A 14 13.66 -13.65 -9.41
CA GLU A 14 12.43 -13.07 -9.92
C GLU A 14 11.38 -14.18 -10.10
N PHE A 15 10.21 -13.96 -9.50
CA PHE A 15 9.01 -14.76 -9.66
C PHE A 15 8.05 -13.98 -10.54
N ARG A 16 7.81 -14.48 -11.75
CA ARG A 16 7.04 -13.74 -12.76
C ARG A 16 5.90 -14.56 -13.34
N GLY A 17 4.71 -13.95 -13.41
CA GLY A 17 3.57 -14.48 -14.16
C GLY A 17 3.00 -15.78 -13.58
N LEU A 18 3.27 -16.10 -12.31
CA LEU A 18 2.80 -17.33 -11.68
C LEU A 18 1.35 -17.18 -11.24
N ASN A 19 0.58 -18.27 -11.31
CA ASN A 19 -0.75 -18.38 -10.74
C ASN A 19 -0.70 -19.34 -9.54
N PHE A 20 -1.03 -18.87 -8.35
CA PHE A 20 -0.93 -19.60 -7.10
C PHE A 20 -2.27 -19.59 -6.35
N ASP A 21 -2.91 -20.77 -6.30
CA ASP A 21 -4.05 -21.05 -5.43
C ASP A 21 -3.55 -21.74 -4.15
N GLY A 22 -3.71 -21.07 -3.01
CA GLY A 22 -3.34 -21.62 -1.70
C GLY A 22 -4.33 -22.64 -1.16
N ARG A 23 -5.52 -22.77 -1.76
CA ARG A 23 -6.63 -23.67 -1.35
C ARG A 23 -7.03 -23.54 0.13
N GLY A 24 -6.79 -22.39 0.74
CA GLY A 24 -6.99 -22.14 2.17
C GLY A 24 -6.00 -22.88 3.08
N LEU A 25 -4.89 -23.39 2.54
CA LEU A 25 -3.93 -24.24 3.24
C LEU A 25 -2.50 -23.67 3.27
N ALA A 26 -2.11 -22.93 2.24
CA ALA A 26 -0.80 -22.30 2.20
C ALA A 26 -0.72 -21.15 3.22
N GLY A 27 0.39 -21.01 3.95
CA GLY A 27 0.72 -19.80 4.72
C GLY A 27 0.88 -18.60 3.78
N ASN A 28 2.12 -18.22 3.45
CA ASN A 28 2.36 -17.23 2.40
C ASN A 28 2.47 -17.90 1.02
N ALA A 29 2.08 -17.22 -0.07
CA ALA A 29 2.41 -17.73 -1.40
C ALA A 29 3.90 -17.52 -1.70
N PHE A 30 4.37 -16.29 -1.51
CA PHE A 30 5.78 -15.92 -1.56
C PHE A 30 6.24 -15.45 -0.19
N ALA A 31 7.37 -16.00 0.27
CA ALA A 31 7.99 -15.61 1.52
C ALA A 31 9.45 -15.19 1.31
N CYS A 32 9.81 -14.05 1.90
CA CYS A 32 11.19 -13.63 2.08
C CYS A 32 11.52 -13.62 3.57
N ASN A 33 12.65 -14.20 3.96
CA ASN A 33 13.17 -14.09 5.32
C ASN A 33 14.67 -13.79 5.29
N ASN A 34 15.07 -12.66 5.89
CA ASN A 34 16.46 -12.23 6.00
C ASN A 34 17.25 -12.32 4.68
N SER A 35 16.64 -11.85 3.59
CA SER A 35 17.19 -11.96 2.22
C SER A 35 16.96 -10.65 1.46
N HIS A 36 17.61 -10.48 0.31
CA HIS A 36 17.51 -9.24 -0.46
C HIS A 36 17.42 -9.47 -1.96
N HIS A 37 17.00 -8.44 -2.71
CA HIS A 37 16.96 -8.39 -4.17
C HIS A 37 15.94 -9.35 -4.84
N LEU A 38 14.78 -9.54 -4.20
CA LEU A 38 13.71 -10.38 -4.72
C LEU A 38 12.66 -9.57 -5.49
N ARG A 39 12.20 -10.13 -6.60
CA ARG A 39 11.20 -9.51 -7.47
C ARG A 39 10.00 -10.45 -7.63
N TYR A 40 8.80 -9.94 -7.37
CA TYR A 40 7.52 -10.61 -7.55
C TYR A 40 6.72 -9.81 -8.58
N ILE A 41 6.67 -10.28 -9.83
CA ILE A 41 6.16 -9.49 -10.95
C ILE A 41 4.99 -10.18 -11.65
N GLY A 42 3.82 -9.54 -11.73
CA GLY A 42 2.71 -10.05 -12.53
C GLY A 42 2.12 -11.37 -12.03
N ASN A 43 2.29 -11.73 -10.76
CA ASN A 43 1.76 -12.97 -10.22
C ASN A 43 0.29 -12.81 -9.81
N THR A 44 -0.49 -13.89 -9.90
CA THR A 44 -1.85 -13.98 -9.36
C THR A 44 -1.84 -14.93 -8.17
N VAL A 45 -2.22 -14.45 -6.99
CA VAL A 45 -2.21 -15.20 -5.74
C VAL A 45 -3.58 -15.13 -5.08
N PHE A 46 -4.11 -16.27 -4.65
CA PHE A 46 -5.38 -16.30 -3.94
C PHE A 46 -5.56 -17.49 -3.01
N ASN A 47 -6.54 -17.36 -2.11
CA ASN A 47 -6.92 -18.38 -1.14
C ASN A 47 -5.75 -18.87 -0.28
N VAL A 48 -4.95 -17.96 0.26
CA VAL A 48 -3.87 -18.29 1.19
C VAL A 48 -4.26 -17.93 2.64
N GLN A 49 -3.77 -18.67 3.62
CA GLN A 49 -3.99 -18.40 5.05
C GLN A 49 -3.16 -17.23 5.57
N GLY A 50 -2.03 -16.94 4.91
CA GLY A 50 -1.13 -15.83 5.24
C GLY A 50 -1.19 -14.73 4.19
N SER A 51 -0.03 -14.18 3.85
CA SER A 51 0.09 -13.09 2.89
C SER A 51 0.22 -13.64 1.47
N GLY A 52 -0.23 -12.87 0.48
CA GLY A 52 0.16 -13.16 -0.89
C GLY A 52 1.67 -13.06 -1.05
N ILE A 53 2.23 -11.95 -0.58
CA ILE A 53 3.68 -11.73 -0.49
C ILE A 53 3.98 -11.27 0.94
N GLY A 54 4.71 -12.09 1.69
CA GLY A 54 5.14 -11.75 3.05
C GLY A 54 6.66 -11.73 3.13
N ALA A 55 7.22 -10.63 3.60
CA ALA A 55 8.65 -10.47 3.79
C ALA A 55 8.96 -10.10 5.23
N VAL A 56 10.00 -10.69 5.80
CA VAL A 56 10.51 -10.40 7.14
C VAL A 56 12.01 -10.18 7.05
N GLN A 57 12.51 -9.03 7.51
CA GLN A 57 13.95 -8.72 7.51
C GLN A 57 14.59 -8.70 6.12
N CYS A 58 13.84 -8.25 5.13
CA CYS A 58 14.28 -8.26 3.75
C CYS A 58 14.52 -6.87 3.17
N ASP A 59 15.26 -6.82 2.07
CA ASP A 59 15.68 -5.58 1.40
C ASP A 59 15.64 -5.69 -0.12
N TYR A 60 15.65 -4.54 -0.80
CA TYR A 60 15.63 -4.49 -2.26
C TYR A 60 14.49 -5.29 -2.89
N LEU A 61 13.30 -5.22 -2.29
CA LEU A 61 12.14 -5.99 -2.74
C LEU A 61 11.34 -5.22 -3.79
N THR A 62 10.94 -5.90 -4.85
CA THR A 62 9.97 -5.36 -5.81
C THR A 62 8.74 -6.26 -5.87
N SER A 63 7.57 -5.74 -5.51
CA SER A 63 6.27 -6.36 -5.78
C SER A 63 5.54 -5.51 -6.80
N ASP A 64 5.51 -5.95 -8.06
CA ASP A 64 4.97 -5.16 -9.17
C ASP A 64 3.92 -5.92 -9.99
N HIS A 65 2.82 -5.27 -10.35
CA HIS A 65 1.76 -5.85 -11.20
C HIS A 65 1.12 -7.13 -10.66
N ASN A 66 1.21 -7.43 -9.36
CA ASN A 66 0.59 -8.63 -8.80
C ASN A 66 -0.91 -8.42 -8.53
N ILE A 67 -1.65 -9.51 -8.66
CA ILE A 67 -3.03 -9.64 -8.21
C ILE A 67 -3.01 -10.51 -6.97
N VAL A 68 -3.41 -9.98 -5.81
CA VAL A 68 -3.53 -10.73 -4.56
C VAL A 68 -4.97 -10.61 -4.07
N TYR A 69 -5.70 -11.71 -3.96
CA TYR A 69 -7.07 -11.64 -3.45
C TYR A 69 -7.39 -12.79 -2.51
N HIS A 70 -8.22 -12.50 -1.51
CA HIS A 70 -8.69 -13.50 -0.56
C HIS A 70 -7.54 -14.20 0.19
N SER A 71 -6.74 -13.41 0.92
CA SER A 71 -5.66 -13.91 1.79
C SER A 71 -5.96 -13.61 3.26
N GLY A 72 -5.42 -14.44 4.15
CA GLY A 72 -5.61 -14.34 5.60
C GLY A 72 -6.75 -15.17 6.19
N TYR A 73 -7.40 -15.98 5.37
CA TYR A 73 -8.49 -16.87 5.79
C TYR A 73 -7.90 -18.20 6.26
N SER A 74 -7.79 -18.38 7.57
CA SER A 74 -7.43 -19.67 8.17
C SER A 74 -8.56 -20.20 9.04
N GLY A 75 -9.02 -21.43 8.81
CA GLY A 75 -9.98 -22.08 9.68
C GLY A 75 -9.37 -22.67 10.96
N THR A 76 -8.06 -22.59 11.12
CA THR A 76 -7.32 -23.38 12.13
C THR A 76 -6.27 -22.61 12.92
N LEU A 77 -5.78 -21.48 12.40
CA LEU A 77 -4.73 -20.68 13.01
C LEU A 77 -5.11 -19.20 13.00
N ALA A 78 -4.91 -18.53 14.13
CA ALA A 78 -4.89 -17.07 14.18
C ALA A 78 -3.69 -16.56 13.38
N ASN A 79 -3.87 -15.52 12.57
CA ASN A 79 -2.78 -14.99 11.76
C ASN A 79 -2.91 -13.49 11.50
N TRP A 80 -1.87 -12.73 11.87
CA TRP A 80 -1.72 -11.31 11.58
C TRP A 80 -1.11 -11.15 10.20
N THR A 81 -1.94 -10.86 9.21
CA THR A 81 -1.48 -10.83 7.82
C THR A 81 -2.18 -9.78 6.99
N SER A 82 -1.46 -9.34 5.96
CA SER A 82 -1.92 -8.42 4.93
C SER A 82 -1.61 -9.01 3.56
N GLY A 83 -2.12 -8.43 2.47
CA GLY A 83 -1.93 -8.98 1.12
C GLY A 83 -0.47 -8.95 0.68
N ILE A 84 0.16 -7.78 0.78
CA ILE A 84 1.60 -7.59 0.60
C ILE A 84 2.13 -6.93 1.87
N SER A 85 2.95 -7.66 2.62
CA SER A 85 3.49 -7.23 3.91
C SER A 85 5.01 -7.27 3.87
N TYR A 86 5.63 -6.11 4.10
CA TYR A 86 7.06 -6.00 4.33
C TYR A 86 7.28 -5.64 5.80
N ASN A 87 7.64 -6.66 6.58
CA ASN A 87 7.79 -6.58 8.03
C ASN A 87 9.27 -6.56 8.43
N GLN A 88 9.63 -5.79 9.45
CA GLN A 88 10.98 -5.70 9.97
C GLN A 88 11.99 -5.41 8.87
N ILE A 89 11.67 -4.48 7.97
CA ILE A 89 12.54 -4.14 6.84
C ILE A 89 13.95 -3.87 7.37
N LYS A 90 14.95 -4.37 6.65
CA LYS A 90 16.35 -4.33 7.09
C LYS A 90 17.19 -3.84 5.94
N ALA A 91 17.89 -2.71 6.09
CA ALA A 91 18.90 -2.32 5.10
C ALA A 91 20.09 -3.28 5.16
N PHE A 92 20.47 -3.90 4.04
CA PHE A 92 21.66 -4.75 3.96
C PHE A 92 22.93 -3.98 3.60
N ASP A 93 22.80 -2.75 3.17
CA ASP A 93 23.90 -1.83 2.88
C ASP A 93 23.55 -0.39 3.33
N CYS A 94 24.46 0.55 3.04
CA CYS A 94 24.33 1.97 3.37
C CYS A 94 23.89 2.81 2.16
N ASN A 95 23.34 2.20 1.11
CA ASN A 95 23.01 2.97 -0.08
C ASN A 95 21.83 3.88 0.23
N ASP A 96 22.04 5.19 0.12
CA ASP A 96 20.93 6.12 0.06
C ASP A 96 20.17 5.83 -1.23
N GLY A 97 18.87 5.62 -1.16
CA GLY A 97 18.13 5.29 -2.37
C GLY A 97 16.87 4.49 -2.12
N LEU A 98 16.17 4.21 -3.21
CA LEU A 98 14.98 3.39 -3.22
C LEU A 98 15.35 1.91 -3.20
N HIS A 99 15.00 1.22 -2.12
CA HIS A 99 15.24 -0.22 -2.02
C HIS A 99 13.95 -1.00 -2.27
N ASN A 100 12.86 -0.60 -1.60
CA ASN A 100 11.64 -1.39 -1.58
C ASN A 100 10.57 -0.73 -2.43
N VAL A 101 9.92 -1.51 -3.30
CA VAL A 101 8.88 -1.05 -4.22
C VAL A 101 7.69 -1.98 -4.16
N ILE A 102 6.51 -1.42 -3.95
CA ILE A 102 5.20 -2.07 -4.07
C ILE A 102 4.43 -1.23 -5.10
N SER A 103 4.37 -1.70 -6.34
CA SER A 103 3.83 -0.90 -7.45
C SER A 103 2.78 -1.64 -8.28
N ASN A 104 1.80 -0.91 -8.79
CA ASN A 104 0.87 -1.43 -9.81
C ASN A 104 0.14 -2.74 -9.39
N ASN A 105 0.01 -3.03 -8.09
CA ASN A 105 -0.67 -4.24 -7.63
C ASN A 105 -2.17 -3.98 -7.46
N ILE A 106 -2.98 -5.04 -7.57
CA ILE A 106 -4.39 -5.03 -7.21
C ILE A 106 -4.60 -6.00 -6.05
N VAL A 107 -5.04 -5.48 -4.90
CA VAL A 107 -5.18 -6.27 -3.66
C VAL A 107 -6.58 -6.16 -3.05
N VAL A 108 -7.23 -7.31 -2.83
CA VAL A 108 -8.69 -7.37 -2.57
C VAL A 108 -9.06 -8.41 -1.54
N GLY A 109 -10.07 -8.12 -0.70
CA GLY A 109 -10.63 -9.10 0.21
C GLY A 109 -9.62 -9.69 1.18
N GLN A 110 -8.62 -8.91 1.62
CA GLN A 110 -7.69 -9.34 2.66
C GLN A 110 -8.42 -9.43 4.01
N TYR A 111 -7.98 -10.34 4.87
CA TYR A 111 -8.57 -10.56 6.19
C TYR A 111 -7.49 -10.85 7.22
N ASP A 112 -7.74 -10.46 8.46
CA ASP A 112 -6.94 -10.85 9.62
C ASP A 112 -7.83 -11.72 10.51
N ASN A 113 -7.54 -13.02 10.52
CA ASN A 113 -8.27 -13.98 11.34
C ASN A 113 -7.65 -14.13 12.76
N SER A 114 -6.73 -13.26 13.14
CA SER A 114 -6.27 -13.20 14.53
C SER A 114 -7.39 -12.67 15.45
N PRO A 115 -7.39 -13.04 16.75
CA PRO A 115 -8.33 -12.48 17.72
C PRO A 115 -8.26 -10.95 17.84
N ASN A 116 -7.15 -10.36 17.40
CA ASN A 116 -6.91 -8.94 17.47
C ASN A 116 -7.45 -8.20 16.27
N HIS A 117 -7.71 -8.85 15.12
CA HIS A 117 -8.15 -8.20 13.89
C HIS A 117 -7.46 -6.84 13.69
N SER A 118 -6.14 -6.75 13.73
CA SER A 118 -5.41 -5.48 13.59
C SER A 118 -4.94 -5.20 12.16
N ASP A 119 -4.87 -6.25 11.34
CA ASP A 119 -4.28 -6.28 10.00
C ASP A 119 -5.33 -6.44 8.89
N GLY A 120 -5.14 -7.36 7.94
CA GLY A 120 -6.03 -7.50 6.79
C GLY A 120 -5.89 -6.33 5.81
N ASN A 121 -4.75 -5.64 5.84
CA ASN A 121 -4.47 -4.53 4.94
C ASN A 121 -4.15 -5.06 3.54
N ALA A 122 -4.34 -4.23 2.51
CA ALA A 122 -3.81 -4.56 1.19
C ALA A 122 -2.27 -4.50 1.18
N PHE A 123 -1.72 -3.39 1.67
CA PHE A 123 -0.28 -3.15 1.75
C PHE A 123 0.11 -2.75 3.18
N ILE A 124 1.22 -3.27 3.70
CA ILE A 124 1.77 -2.79 4.96
C ILE A 124 3.30 -2.74 4.92
N LEU A 125 3.86 -1.63 5.39
CA LEU A 125 5.22 -1.54 5.88
C LEU A 125 5.13 -1.63 7.41
N ASP A 126 5.64 -2.72 7.95
CA ASP A 126 5.35 -3.15 9.31
C ASP A 126 6.63 -3.21 10.13
N ILE A 127 6.79 -2.28 11.07
CA ILE A 127 7.84 -2.23 12.10
C ILE A 127 9.26 -2.21 11.54
N ASP A 128 10.06 -1.31 12.08
CA ASP A 128 11.38 -1.02 11.58
C ASP A 128 12.49 -1.22 12.64
N ALA A 129 12.26 -2.22 13.49
CA ALA A 129 13.06 -2.46 14.69
C ALA A 129 14.37 -3.24 14.45
N THR A 130 14.68 -3.61 13.20
CA THR A 130 15.86 -4.45 12.91
C THR A 130 17.08 -3.59 12.61
N PRO A 131 18.22 -3.78 13.31
CA PRO A 131 19.44 -3.03 13.02
C PRO A 131 19.88 -3.20 11.55
N SER A 132 20.31 -2.09 10.95
CA SER A 132 20.85 -2.11 9.59
C SER A 132 22.19 -2.84 9.52
N GLY A 133 22.51 -3.35 8.33
CA GLY A 133 23.85 -3.83 7.98
C GLY A 133 24.85 -2.69 7.74
N CYS A 134 24.43 -1.44 7.84
CA CYS A 134 25.28 -0.28 7.63
C CYS A 134 26.24 -0.08 8.80
N ALA A 135 27.56 -0.18 8.54
CA ALA A 135 28.57 -0.05 9.58
C ALA A 135 28.58 1.36 10.19
N GLY A 136 28.53 1.46 11.52
CA GLY A 136 28.64 2.72 12.24
C GLY A 136 27.32 3.46 12.48
N THR A 137 26.18 2.93 12.04
CA THR A 137 24.86 3.44 12.42
C THR A 137 24.33 2.66 13.62
N ALA A 138 24.17 3.34 14.77
CA ALA A 138 23.61 2.74 16.00
C ALA A 138 22.07 2.62 15.98
N ALA A 139 21.42 3.28 15.02
CA ALA A 139 19.98 3.23 14.78
C ALA A 139 19.69 2.39 13.53
N PRO A 140 18.48 1.82 13.39
CA PRO A 140 18.05 1.26 12.12
C PRO A 140 18.19 2.33 11.04
N TYR A 141 19.15 2.11 10.13
CA TYR A 141 19.21 2.83 8.86
C TYR A 141 18.19 2.17 7.95
N GLU A 142 17.18 2.96 7.58
CA GLU A 142 15.94 2.46 7.02
C GLU A 142 15.91 2.68 5.51
N PRO A 143 15.81 1.61 4.73
CA PRO A 143 15.86 1.71 3.29
C PRO A 143 14.52 2.20 2.75
N ALA A 144 14.55 3.18 1.85
CA ALA A 144 13.35 3.82 1.35
C ALA A 144 12.37 2.85 0.68
N ALA A 145 11.09 2.96 1.03
CA ALA A 145 10.00 2.23 0.41
C ALA A 145 9.06 3.14 -0.41
N LEU A 146 8.67 2.66 -1.59
CA LEU A 146 7.72 3.28 -2.52
C LEU A 146 6.49 2.37 -2.68
N ILE A 147 5.31 2.87 -2.30
CA ILE A 147 4.02 2.23 -2.53
C ILE A 147 3.25 3.07 -3.57
N VAL A 148 3.21 2.64 -4.83
CA VAL A 148 2.75 3.50 -5.93
C VAL A 148 1.82 2.84 -6.94
N ASN A 149 0.83 3.59 -7.44
CA ASN A 149 -0.09 3.14 -8.50
C ASN A 149 -0.85 1.84 -8.17
N ASN A 150 -1.00 1.51 -6.89
CA ASN A 150 -1.72 0.31 -6.50
C ASN A 150 -3.23 0.58 -6.38
N VAL A 151 -4.01 -0.48 -6.55
CA VAL A 151 -5.45 -0.49 -6.31
C VAL A 151 -5.73 -1.42 -5.14
N ALA A 152 -6.48 -0.93 -4.15
CA ALA A 152 -6.98 -1.75 -3.07
C ALA A 152 -8.45 -1.47 -2.81
N TYR A 153 -9.26 -2.51 -2.79
CA TYR A 153 -10.68 -2.38 -2.50
C TYR A 153 -11.22 -3.59 -1.77
N GLY A 154 -12.27 -3.37 -0.99
CA GLY A 154 -12.98 -4.44 -0.30
C GLY A 154 -12.12 -5.25 0.67
N ASN A 155 -11.04 -4.67 1.21
CA ASN A 155 -10.22 -5.33 2.21
C ASN A 155 -10.85 -5.19 3.60
N GLY A 156 -10.68 -6.22 4.43
CA GLY A 156 -11.11 -6.21 5.83
C GLY A 156 -10.41 -5.11 6.61
N GLY A 157 -9.10 -4.97 6.39
CA GLY A 157 -8.29 -3.86 6.90
C GLY A 157 -8.10 -2.73 5.90
N ARG A 158 -7.00 -2.01 6.05
CA ARG A 158 -6.70 -0.75 5.36
C ARG A 158 -6.29 -0.97 3.90
N CYS A 159 -6.21 0.11 3.13
CA CYS A 159 -5.55 0.12 1.83
C CYS A 159 -4.03 -0.03 2.00
N ALA A 160 -3.42 0.92 2.69
CA ALA A 160 -1.99 0.88 2.99
C ALA A 160 -1.72 1.45 4.38
N GLU A 161 -0.78 0.83 5.11
CA GLU A 161 -0.35 1.28 6.43
C GLU A 161 1.18 1.36 6.50
N ALA A 162 1.65 2.47 7.07
CA ALA A 162 3.02 2.64 7.56
C ALA A 162 2.97 2.54 9.08
N LEU A 163 3.29 1.37 9.62
CA LEU A 163 3.23 1.09 11.05
C LEU A 163 4.65 1.03 11.63
N GLN A 164 4.97 1.96 12.53
CA GLN A 164 6.27 1.99 13.22
C GLN A 164 7.45 1.94 12.26
N VAL A 165 7.42 2.79 11.23
CA VAL A 165 8.48 2.93 10.24
C VAL A 165 9.05 4.35 10.25
N SER A 166 10.37 4.47 10.32
CA SER A 166 11.06 5.75 10.48
C SER A 166 11.27 6.48 9.15
N PHE A 167 11.22 5.76 8.04
CA PHE A 167 11.27 6.31 6.69
C PHE A 167 10.42 5.50 5.71
N PHE A 168 9.33 6.08 5.22
CA PHE A 168 8.59 5.55 4.07
C PHE A 168 8.48 6.63 3.01
N TRP A 169 9.27 6.53 1.95
CA TRP A 169 9.48 7.66 1.06
C TRP A 169 8.22 8.11 0.35
N MET A 170 7.33 7.19 -0.04
CA MET A 170 6.12 7.63 -0.71
C MET A 170 5.01 6.58 -0.81
N MET A 171 3.81 6.95 -0.37
CA MET A 171 2.58 6.34 -0.83
C MET A 171 1.97 7.26 -1.89
N ALA A 172 2.15 6.97 -3.17
CA ALA A 172 1.72 7.84 -4.27
C ALA A 172 0.74 7.19 -5.23
N ASN A 173 -0.17 8.00 -5.79
CA ASN A 173 -1.05 7.58 -6.88
C ASN A 173 -1.83 6.28 -6.59
N ASN A 174 -2.12 5.94 -5.34
CA ASN A 174 -2.89 4.72 -5.04
C ASN A 174 -4.38 5.01 -5.10
N THR A 175 -5.19 4.05 -5.56
CA THR A 175 -6.65 4.12 -5.49
C THR A 175 -7.15 3.14 -4.44
N CYS A 176 -7.62 3.69 -3.32
CA CYS A 176 -8.18 2.99 -2.18
C CYS A 176 -9.70 3.16 -2.19
N PHE A 177 -10.45 2.07 -2.33
CA PHE A 177 -11.90 2.13 -2.48
C PHE A 177 -12.61 1.20 -1.51
N LYS A 178 -13.27 1.77 -0.50
CA LYS A 178 -14.10 1.06 0.48
C LYS A 178 -13.39 -0.16 1.08
N ASN A 179 -12.22 0.10 1.66
CA ASN A 179 -11.55 -0.86 2.55
C ASN A 179 -12.09 -0.68 3.98
N ASN A 180 -11.48 -1.38 4.95
CA ASN A 180 -11.88 -1.42 6.36
C ASN A 180 -13.24 -2.12 6.58
N LEU A 181 -13.51 -3.17 5.80
CA LEU A 181 -14.77 -3.91 5.84
C LEU A 181 -14.90 -4.85 7.05
N ASP A 182 -13.83 -5.05 7.81
CA ASP A 182 -13.85 -5.76 9.08
C ASP A 182 -14.04 -4.78 10.23
N ASN A 183 -15.19 -4.85 10.89
CA ASN A 183 -15.54 -3.97 12.01
C ASN A 183 -15.72 -4.73 13.32
N VAL A 184 -15.16 -5.95 13.42
CA VAL A 184 -15.32 -6.81 14.60
C VAL A 184 -14.71 -6.17 15.85
N ASN A 185 -13.66 -5.36 15.70
CA ASN A 185 -13.01 -4.66 16.81
C ASN A 185 -12.96 -3.14 16.61
N ALA A 186 -12.68 -2.41 17.70
CA ALA A 186 -12.58 -0.95 17.67
C ALA A 186 -11.35 -0.44 16.88
N ASN A 187 -10.28 -1.23 16.81
CA ASN A 187 -9.03 -0.83 16.13
C ASN A 187 -9.22 -0.74 14.61
N GLN A 188 -10.04 -1.62 14.02
CA GLN A 188 -10.39 -1.61 12.59
C GLN A 188 -11.61 -0.75 12.28
N ALA A 189 -12.62 -0.77 13.15
CA ALA A 189 -13.90 -0.10 12.91
C ALA A 189 -13.74 1.41 12.70
N ASN A 190 -12.65 1.99 13.22
CA ASN A 190 -12.30 3.40 13.05
C ASN A 190 -10.96 3.62 12.31
N ALA A 191 -10.41 2.58 11.68
CA ALA A 191 -9.17 2.72 10.91
C ALA A 191 -9.37 3.44 9.60
N ALA A 192 -8.34 4.21 9.22
CA ALA A 192 -8.30 4.83 7.92
C ALA A 192 -7.93 3.85 6.82
N SER A 193 -8.34 4.17 5.59
CA SER A 193 -7.85 3.44 4.43
C SER A 193 -6.35 3.66 4.22
N LEU A 194 -5.86 4.89 4.33
CA LEU A 194 -4.43 5.22 4.25
C LEU A 194 -3.97 5.75 5.61
N ASP A 195 -3.04 5.05 6.26
CA ASP A 195 -2.70 5.29 7.66
C ASP A 195 -1.18 5.37 7.86
N SER A 196 -0.77 6.26 8.75
CA SER A 196 0.57 6.29 9.33
C SER A 196 0.45 6.21 10.84
N ASN A 197 1.07 5.19 11.44
CA ASN A 197 0.95 4.92 12.85
C ASN A 197 2.34 4.83 13.48
N THR A 198 2.67 5.78 14.35
CA THR A 198 4.02 5.89 14.94
C THR A 198 5.11 5.92 13.86
N ALA A 199 4.84 6.58 12.73
CA ALA A 199 5.74 6.60 11.58
C ALA A 199 6.39 7.97 11.42
N SER A 200 7.52 8.02 10.71
CA SER A 200 8.17 9.29 10.40
C SER A 200 8.68 9.42 8.98
N ASN A 201 8.91 10.67 8.57
CA ASN A 201 9.51 11.05 7.28
C ASN A 201 8.79 10.44 6.07
N GLY A 202 7.50 10.72 5.96
CA GLY A 202 6.62 10.07 4.99
C GLY A 202 5.84 11.02 4.10
N TYR A 203 5.52 10.57 2.89
CA TYR A 203 4.77 11.34 1.90
C TYR A 203 3.54 10.56 1.43
N PHE A 204 2.38 11.22 1.47
CA PHE A 204 1.17 10.79 0.79
C PHE A 204 0.92 11.75 -0.37
N ALA A 205 1.00 11.27 -1.61
CA ALA A 205 0.83 12.12 -2.78
C ALA A 205 -0.17 11.56 -3.78
N ASN A 206 -1.05 12.39 -4.30
CA ASN A 206 -1.96 12.06 -5.39
C ASN A 206 -2.87 10.82 -5.16
N ASN A 207 -3.08 10.38 -3.92
CA ASN A 207 -3.89 9.19 -3.69
C ASN A 207 -5.38 9.53 -3.79
N ILE A 208 -6.19 8.54 -4.16
CA ILE A 208 -7.64 8.58 -4.01
C ILE A 208 -8.00 7.63 -2.87
N SER A 209 -8.72 8.13 -1.87
CA SER A 209 -9.24 7.30 -0.80
C SER A 209 -10.73 7.56 -0.58
N VAL A 210 -11.53 6.50 -0.73
CA VAL A 210 -12.98 6.51 -0.57
C VAL A 210 -13.35 5.61 0.60
N SER A 211 -13.96 6.20 1.62
CA SER A 211 -14.42 5.51 2.83
C SER A 211 -15.58 4.56 2.56
N TRP A 212 -15.60 3.43 3.28
CA TRP A 212 -16.77 2.54 3.31
C TRP A 212 -17.90 3.13 4.17
N GLN A 213 -17.58 3.55 5.39
CA GLN A 213 -18.51 4.20 6.34
C GLN A 213 -17.94 5.52 6.85
N ALA A 214 -18.80 6.36 7.44
CA ALA A 214 -18.40 7.64 8.04
C ALA A 214 -17.45 7.48 9.25
N SER A 215 -17.39 6.29 9.85
CA SER A 215 -16.44 5.93 10.91
C SER A 215 -15.07 5.50 10.38
N ASN A 216 -14.94 5.16 9.10
CA ASN A 216 -13.67 4.78 8.48
C ASN A 216 -13.07 5.98 7.74
N PRO A 217 -12.16 6.76 8.35
CA PRO A 217 -11.55 7.89 7.67
C PRO A 217 -10.83 7.47 6.37
N PRO A 218 -10.73 8.33 5.35
CA PRO A 218 -9.92 8.02 4.19
C PRO A 218 -8.41 8.13 4.50
N TYR A 219 -8.03 8.96 5.48
CA TYR A 219 -6.66 9.18 5.95
C TYR A 219 -6.63 9.35 7.48
N ASP A 220 -5.61 8.78 8.13
CA ASP A 220 -5.35 8.95 9.56
C ASP A 220 -3.85 9.10 9.86
N GLN A 221 -3.56 9.75 10.98
CA GLN A 221 -2.25 9.74 11.64
C GLN A 221 -2.45 9.26 13.07
N ARG A 222 -1.98 8.06 13.39
CA ARG A 222 -2.15 7.45 14.71
C ARG A 222 -0.92 7.51 15.58
N ASN A 223 -1.13 7.73 16.87
CA ASN A 223 -0.04 7.87 17.84
C ASN A 223 1.00 8.93 17.39
N ALA A 224 2.27 8.74 17.74
CA ALA A 224 3.31 9.74 17.55
C ALA A 224 3.91 9.68 16.13
N ASN A 225 3.36 10.47 15.20
CA ASN A 225 3.95 10.65 13.87
C ASN A 225 4.88 11.88 13.81
N VAL A 226 5.91 11.83 12.95
CA VAL A 226 6.87 12.94 12.76
C VAL A 226 7.11 13.20 11.28
N ASN A 227 7.02 14.46 10.84
CA ASN A 227 7.35 14.86 9.46
C ASN A 227 6.58 14.05 8.38
N ILE A 228 5.26 13.91 8.56
CA ILE A 228 4.37 13.33 7.54
C ILE A 228 3.79 14.44 6.67
N GLN A 229 3.92 14.30 5.36
CA GLN A 229 3.56 15.31 4.38
C GLN A 229 2.49 14.82 3.41
N TYR A 230 1.64 15.73 2.96
CA TYR A 230 0.53 15.43 2.05
C TYR A 230 0.56 16.35 0.84
N PHE A 231 0.32 15.79 -0.35
CA PHE A 231 0.29 16.54 -1.60
C PHE A 231 -0.85 16.06 -2.49
N ALA A 232 -1.77 16.98 -2.85
CA ALA A 232 -2.82 16.74 -3.85
C ALA A 232 -3.64 15.43 -3.69
N ASN A 233 -3.95 15.00 -2.47
CA ASN A 233 -4.72 13.78 -2.24
C ASN A 233 -6.24 14.04 -2.36
N LEU A 234 -7.00 13.05 -2.81
CA LEU A 234 -8.46 13.08 -2.77
C LEU A 234 -8.97 12.21 -1.63
N ALA A 235 -10.00 12.72 -0.95
CA ALA A 235 -10.66 12.06 0.17
C ALA A 235 -12.18 12.20 0.08
N TRP A 236 -12.90 11.08 0.24
CA TRP A 236 -14.36 11.06 0.16
C TRP A 236 -15.01 10.08 1.14
N GLY A 237 -16.22 10.41 1.60
CA GLY A 237 -17.10 9.50 2.36
C GLY A 237 -17.06 9.65 3.89
N ALA A 238 -15.97 10.13 4.48
CA ALA A 238 -15.86 10.34 5.92
C ALA A 238 -14.98 11.57 6.28
N PRO A 239 -15.06 12.08 7.53
CA PRO A 239 -14.04 12.97 8.08
C PRO A 239 -12.67 12.29 8.07
N ARG A 240 -11.61 13.09 8.08
CA ARG A 240 -10.21 12.63 8.20
C ARG A 240 -9.80 12.87 9.65
N PHE A 241 -8.89 12.08 10.22
CA PHE A 241 -8.55 12.21 11.64
C PHE A 241 -7.04 12.23 11.88
N ALA A 242 -6.62 12.94 12.93
CA ALA A 242 -5.29 12.79 13.50
C ALA A 242 -5.49 12.39 14.97
N ASP A 243 -5.19 11.14 15.28
CA ASP A 243 -5.16 10.60 16.63
C ASP A 243 -3.86 11.07 17.34
N PRO A 244 -3.91 11.53 18.61
CA PRO A 244 -5.03 11.50 19.56
C PRO A 244 -5.91 12.74 19.59
N SER A 245 -5.66 13.74 18.72
CA SER A 245 -6.43 14.99 18.76
C SER A 245 -7.89 14.81 18.31
N GLY A 246 -8.19 13.75 17.57
CA GLY A 246 -9.50 13.53 16.92
C GLY A 246 -9.87 14.63 15.92
N ALA A 247 -8.93 15.51 15.58
CA ALA A 247 -9.18 16.65 14.73
C ALA A 247 -9.12 16.26 13.25
N ASP A 248 -10.03 16.83 12.45
CA ASP A 248 -9.93 16.77 11.00
C ASP A 248 -8.81 17.70 10.52
N PHE A 249 -7.59 17.16 10.45
CA PHE A 249 -6.36 17.84 9.97
C PHE A 249 -6.44 18.32 8.51
N CYS A 250 -7.54 17.98 7.88
CA CYS A 250 -7.71 17.84 6.47
C CYS A 250 -8.82 18.79 5.98
N ALA A 251 -9.70 19.22 6.89
CA ALA A 251 -10.70 20.26 6.69
C ALA A 251 -10.12 21.63 6.29
N LYS A 252 -8.85 21.90 6.63
CA LYS A 252 -8.17 23.18 6.37
C LYS A 252 -6.96 23.08 5.45
N SER A 253 -6.63 21.87 4.98
CA SER A 253 -5.42 21.66 4.17
C SER A 253 -5.75 21.78 2.68
N PRO A 254 -5.09 22.68 1.93
CA PRO A 254 -5.26 22.77 0.47
C PRO A 254 -4.71 21.55 -0.27
N GLN A 255 -3.97 20.68 0.43
CA GLN A 255 -3.40 19.44 -0.11
C GLN A 255 -4.43 18.30 -0.22
N PHE A 256 -5.68 18.56 0.17
CA PHE A 256 -6.77 17.60 0.07
C PHE A 256 -7.94 18.13 -0.75
N ILE A 257 -8.36 17.32 -1.71
CA ILE A 257 -9.57 17.52 -2.51
C ILE A 257 -10.68 16.69 -1.88
N LYS A 258 -11.75 17.35 -1.43
CA LYS A 258 -12.92 16.70 -0.82
C LYS A 258 -14.03 16.56 -1.86
N ALA A 259 -14.00 15.47 -2.61
CA ALA A 259 -15.00 15.21 -3.64
C ALA A 259 -15.08 13.71 -3.95
N ASP A 260 -16.25 13.24 -4.41
CA ASP A 260 -16.38 11.91 -4.98
C ASP A 260 -15.49 11.79 -6.23
N PRO A 261 -14.58 10.80 -6.32
CA PRO A 261 -13.72 10.67 -7.49
C PRO A 261 -14.48 10.30 -8.77
N THR A 262 -15.74 9.86 -8.71
CA THR A 262 -16.57 9.44 -9.86
C THR A 262 -15.83 8.50 -10.82
N THR A 263 -15.93 7.20 -10.56
CA THR A 263 -15.26 6.14 -11.30
C THR A 263 -16.22 5.42 -12.26
N VAL A 264 -15.68 4.73 -13.26
CA VAL A 264 -16.46 4.15 -14.37
C VAL A 264 -17.53 3.17 -13.90
N ALA A 265 -17.13 2.20 -13.06
CA ALA A 265 -17.99 1.14 -12.54
C ALA A 265 -17.38 0.60 -11.23
N PRO A 266 -17.44 1.36 -10.13
CA PRO A 266 -16.86 0.92 -8.86
C PRO A 266 -17.59 -0.31 -8.30
N PRO A 267 -16.90 -1.19 -7.57
CA PRO A 267 -17.54 -2.31 -6.88
C PRO A 267 -18.47 -1.79 -5.79
N TYR A 268 -19.60 -2.47 -5.58
CA TYR A 268 -20.57 -2.12 -4.56
C TYR A 268 -20.25 -2.82 -3.23
N PHE A 269 -20.30 -2.03 -2.15
CA PHE A 269 -20.27 -2.53 -0.77
C PHE A 269 -21.38 -1.82 0.00
N ASP A 270 -22.24 -2.61 0.64
CA ASP A 270 -23.34 -2.14 1.49
C ASP A 270 -22.74 -1.42 2.72
N PRO A 271 -23.10 -0.16 3.01
CA PRO A 271 -22.56 0.58 4.15
C PRO A 271 -23.00 0.03 5.51
N SER A 272 -23.88 -0.98 5.58
CA SER A 272 -24.41 -1.55 6.83
C SER A 272 -24.05 -3.04 7.04
N ALA A 273 -23.52 -3.72 6.03
CA ALA A 273 -23.21 -5.15 6.11
C ALA A 273 -21.72 -5.41 6.38
N SER A 274 -21.40 -5.99 7.54
CA SER A 274 -20.04 -6.45 7.85
C SER A 274 -19.66 -7.71 7.06
N GLY A 275 -18.37 -8.04 6.98
CA GLY A 275 -17.90 -9.30 6.40
C GLY A 275 -17.82 -9.33 4.87
N GLN A 276 -18.14 -8.22 4.20
CA GLN A 276 -18.13 -8.15 2.73
C GLN A 276 -16.73 -8.31 2.12
N TYR A 277 -15.66 -8.25 2.92
CA TYR A 277 -14.30 -8.62 2.48
C TYR A 277 -14.23 -10.06 1.94
N ALA A 278 -15.01 -10.98 2.51
CA ALA A 278 -15.01 -12.40 2.11
C ALA A 278 -15.68 -12.65 0.76
N THR A 279 -16.52 -11.72 0.30
CA THR A 279 -17.25 -11.80 -0.97
C THR A 279 -16.88 -10.67 -1.92
N ALA A 280 -15.80 -9.94 -1.60
CA ALA A 280 -15.30 -8.85 -2.43
C ALA A 280 -15.01 -9.37 -3.85
N GLU A 281 -15.53 -8.64 -4.84
CA GLU A 281 -15.45 -9.03 -6.24
C GLU A 281 -13.98 -9.21 -6.66
N PRO A 282 -13.59 -10.35 -7.25
CA PRO A 282 -12.21 -10.59 -7.60
C PRO A 282 -11.68 -9.60 -8.65
N PRO A 283 -10.37 -9.25 -8.60
CA PRO A 283 -9.73 -8.25 -9.48
C PRO A 283 -10.01 -8.36 -10.97
N PHE A 284 -10.15 -9.57 -11.50
CA PHE A 284 -10.39 -9.80 -12.93
C PHE A 284 -11.79 -9.39 -13.40
N LEU A 285 -12.75 -9.23 -12.49
CA LEU A 285 -14.07 -8.71 -12.83
C LEU A 285 -14.14 -7.18 -12.72
N LEU A 286 -13.32 -6.58 -11.83
CA LEU A 286 -13.23 -5.13 -11.68
C LEU A 286 -12.84 -4.45 -13.01
N ARG A 287 -11.95 -5.07 -13.80
CA ARG A 287 -11.38 -4.46 -15.03
C ARG A 287 -10.88 -3.03 -14.73
N ASN A 288 -11.38 -2.04 -15.45
CA ASN A 288 -11.10 -0.62 -15.26
C ASN A 288 -12.21 0.10 -14.47
N GLY A 289 -12.98 -0.62 -13.65
CA GLY A 289 -14.13 -0.06 -12.92
C GLY A 289 -13.76 1.13 -12.03
N LEU A 290 -12.53 1.17 -11.51
CA LEU A 290 -12.00 2.29 -10.72
C LEU A 290 -11.26 3.35 -11.54
N ALA A 291 -11.23 3.27 -12.87
CA ALA A 291 -10.75 4.35 -13.71
C ALA A 291 -11.68 5.58 -13.60
N LEU A 292 -11.13 6.77 -13.81
CA LEU A 292 -11.85 8.03 -13.65
C LEU A 292 -12.79 8.30 -14.82
N GLN A 293 -14.05 8.69 -14.54
CA GLN A 293 -14.97 9.17 -15.58
C GLN A 293 -14.57 10.54 -16.13
N PRO A 294 -14.98 10.91 -17.36
CA PRO A 294 -14.88 12.29 -17.84
C PRO A 294 -15.55 13.26 -16.86
N GLY A 295 -14.87 14.35 -16.51
CA GLY A 295 -15.35 15.33 -15.54
C GLY A 295 -15.07 14.98 -14.07
N SER A 296 -14.42 13.85 -13.80
CA SER A 296 -14.01 13.49 -12.44
C SER A 296 -13.16 14.59 -11.80
N PRO A 297 -13.40 14.93 -10.51
CA PRO A 297 -12.61 15.92 -9.79
C PRO A 297 -11.19 15.44 -9.49
N ALA A 298 -10.86 14.19 -9.78
CA ALA A 298 -9.50 13.65 -9.67
C ALA A 298 -8.66 13.85 -10.93
N ARG A 299 -9.27 14.23 -12.07
CA ARG A 299 -8.53 14.40 -13.33
C ARG A 299 -7.68 15.67 -13.32
N CYS A 300 -6.43 15.55 -13.78
CA CYS A 300 -5.48 16.67 -13.86
C CYS A 300 -5.27 17.44 -12.55
N ARG A 301 -5.34 16.77 -11.40
CA ARG A 301 -5.19 17.40 -10.07
C ARG A 301 -3.93 17.02 -9.33
N GLY A 302 -3.19 16.04 -9.84
CA GLY A 302 -1.98 15.54 -9.22
C GLY A 302 -0.75 16.39 -9.51
N VAL A 303 0.35 15.98 -8.90
CA VAL A 303 1.68 16.59 -9.03
C VAL A 303 2.71 15.51 -9.33
N ASP A 304 3.82 15.87 -9.96
CA ASP A 304 4.93 14.94 -10.18
C ASP A 304 5.59 14.61 -8.83
N PRO A 305 5.46 13.35 -8.33
CA PRO A 305 5.94 13.01 -7.00
C PRO A 305 7.47 13.12 -6.85
N THR A 306 8.21 13.08 -7.96
CA THR A 306 9.68 13.18 -7.97
C THR A 306 10.21 14.60 -7.81
N THR A 307 9.30 15.58 -7.73
CA THR A 307 9.59 17.01 -7.62
C THR A 307 9.05 17.62 -6.34
N LEU A 308 8.46 16.80 -5.47
CA LEU A 308 7.89 17.26 -4.21
C LEU A 308 8.97 17.86 -3.30
N PRO A 309 8.67 18.96 -2.60
CA PRO A 309 9.60 19.54 -1.63
C PRO A 309 10.01 18.50 -0.58
N GLY A 310 11.29 18.44 -0.25
CA GLY A 310 11.81 17.55 0.80
C GLY A 310 12.11 16.11 0.35
N VAL A 311 11.83 15.74 -0.91
CA VAL A 311 12.30 14.47 -1.47
C VAL A 311 13.83 14.51 -1.71
N PRO A 312 14.64 13.60 -1.14
CA PRO A 312 16.07 13.54 -1.31
C PRO A 312 16.41 13.37 -2.78
N ALA A 313 17.51 14.00 -3.15
CA ALA A 313 18.01 13.97 -4.51
C ALA A 313 18.19 12.52 -5.01
N GLN A 314 18.66 11.62 -4.15
CA GLN A 314 18.89 10.23 -4.54
C GLN A 314 17.58 9.45 -4.76
N ILE A 315 16.57 9.62 -3.89
CA ILE A 315 15.25 9.00 -4.08
C ILE A 315 14.58 9.53 -5.35
N ALA A 316 14.64 10.84 -5.58
CA ALA A 316 14.15 11.45 -6.82
C ALA A 316 14.91 10.95 -8.05
N ALA A 317 16.23 10.77 -7.95
CA ALA A 317 17.06 10.21 -9.02
C ALA A 317 16.69 8.75 -9.32
N ASP A 318 16.49 7.93 -8.29
CA ASP A 318 16.09 6.52 -8.44
C ASP A 318 14.70 6.38 -9.05
N MET A 319 13.77 7.25 -8.68
CA MET A 319 12.44 7.31 -9.31
C MET A 319 12.48 7.76 -10.77
N LYS A 320 13.49 8.56 -11.16
CA LYS A 320 13.71 9.03 -12.54
C LYS A 320 14.61 8.10 -13.35
N ASN A 321 15.26 7.12 -12.71
CA ASN A 321 16.16 6.19 -13.36
C ASN A 321 15.41 5.42 -14.46
N PRO A 322 15.94 5.28 -15.68
CA PRO A 322 15.27 4.56 -16.78
C PRO A 322 14.75 3.16 -16.42
N SER A 323 15.38 2.48 -15.46
CA SER A 323 14.97 1.15 -15.00
C SER A 323 13.74 1.18 -14.08
N ASN A 324 13.45 2.31 -13.44
CA ASN A 324 12.42 2.48 -12.41
C ASN A 324 11.36 3.53 -12.80
N VAL A 325 11.63 4.35 -13.81
CA VAL A 325 10.78 5.47 -14.24
C VAL A 325 9.34 5.04 -14.55
N TYR A 326 9.15 3.79 -14.93
CA TYR A 326 7.83 3.22 -15.19
C TYR A 326 6.95 3.11 -13.94
N PHE A 327 7.54 3.00 -12.73
CA PHE A 327 6.79 2.99 -11.48
C PHE A 327 6.07 4.31 -11.21
N ILE A 328 6.61 5.43 -11.71
CA ILE A 328 6.04 6.76 -11.48
C ILE A 328 5.31 7.27 -12.72
N TYR A 329 5.93 7.17 -13.89
CA TYR A 329 5.47 7.81 -15.12
C TYR A 329 4.63 6.88 -16.01
N ARG A 330 4.22 5.72 -15.49
CA ARG A 330 3.11 4.95 -16.05
C ARG A 330 2.09 4.68 -14.97
N ASN A 331 0.83 4.59 -15.36
CA ASN A 331 -0.25 4.17 -14.47
C ASN A 331 -0.32 2.62 -14.41
N LEU A 332 -1.26 2.09 -13.63
CA LEU A 332 -1.51 0.65 -13.49
C LEU A 332 -1.70 -0.09 -14.83
N ASN A 333 -2.25 0.57 -15.83
CA ASN A 333 -2.51 0.00 -17.16
C ASN A 333 -1.36 0.24 -18.15
N GLY A 334 -0.25 0.81 -17.70
CA GLY A 334 0.89 1.16 -18.55
C GLY A 334 0.72 2.46 -19.35
N ASN A 335 -0.39 3.20 -19.21
CA ASN A 335 -0.54 4.51 -19.86
C ASN A 335 0.47 5.49 -19.28
N ALA A 336 1.09 6.30 -20.14
CA ALA A 336 2.05 7.30 -19.71
C ALA A 336 1.38 8.37 -18.84
N ARG A 337 2.04 8.73 -17.74
CA ARG A 337 1.76 9.97 -17.02
C ARG A 337 2.70 11.05 -17.54
N PRO A 338 2.18 12.24 -17.84
CA PRO A 338 3.00 13.24 -18.48
C PRO A 338 3.92 13.91 -17.44
N CYS A 339 5.16 14.23 -17.84
CA CYS A 339 6.09 14.92 -16.95
C CYS A 339 5.61 16.35 -16.65
N MET A 340 5.94 16.87 -15.47
CA MET A 340 5.76 18.25 -14.95
C MET A 340 4.90 19.24 -15.77
N GLY A 341 3.88 19.83 -15.13
CA GLY A 341 3.11 20.97 -15.68
C GLY A 341 1.98 20.60 -16.64
N SER A 342 1.74 19.31 -16.81
CA SER A 342 0.71 18.71 -17.64
C SER A 342 -0.28 17.93 -16.78
N CYS A 343 -1.37 17.45 -17.38
CA CYS A 343 -2.46 16.80 -16.65
C CYS A 343 -2.02 15.49 -15.96
N TRP A 344 -1.84 15.52 -14.63
CA TRP A 344 -1.60 14.33 -13.80
C TRP A 344 -2.88 13.93 -13.06
N ASP A 345 -3.38 12.72 -13.27
CA ASP A 345 -4.55 12.24 -12.54
C ASP A 345 -4.18 11.71 -11.17
N LEU A 346 -5.09 11.91 -10.20
CA LEU A 346 -5.00 11.23 -8.92
C LEU A 346 -5.32 9.74 -9.04
N GLY A 347 -4.79 8.95 -8.12
CA GLY A 347 -5.01 7.51 -8.04
C GLY A 347 -4.25 6.73 -9.11
N ALA A 348 -4.52 5.42 -9.18
CA ALA A 348 -3.72 4.45 -9.92
C ALA A 348 -3.90 4.48 -11.44
N TYR A 349 -4.89 5.24 -11.92
CA TYR A 349 -5.24 5.35 -13.32
C TYR A 349 -4.89 6.73 -13.87
N GLN A 350 -4.80 6.79 -15.20
CA GLN A 350 -4.53 7.98 -16.00
C GLN A 350 -5.45 7.88 -17.22
N HIS A 351 -6.25 8.91 -17.45
CA HIS A 351 -7.25 8.95 -18.51
C HIS A 351 -6.67 9.16 -19.91
#